data_AF-A0A843I1N9-F1
#
_entry.id   AF-A0A843I1N9-F1
#
_cell.length_a   1.000
_cell.length_b   1.000
_cell.length_c   1.000
_cell.angle_alpha   90.00
_cell.angle_beta   90.00
_cell.angle_gamma   90.00
#
_symmetry.space_group_name_H-M   'P 1'
#
loop_
_entity.id
_entity.type
_entity.pdbx_description
1 polymer ?
#
loop_
_entity_poly.entity_id
_entity_poly.type
_entity_poly.pdbx_seq_one_letter_code
_entity_poly.pdbx_strand_id
1 'polypeptide(L)'
;MIAFLLMILGYFSLLLLMGFIAYRKTKKTPEDYFIAGRSFGPLILFFSLAATNFSAFTFLGFAGNAYKIGLGQYGIMGFGTAFMALMFFIIGRKVWKLGKENRYITPPELIGDRFQSRSLRLLFMGVMVVF
;
A
#
# COMPACT_ATOMS: atom_id res chain seq x y z
N MET A 1 19.50 -14.28 24.67
CA MET A 1 19.68 -14.74 23.28
C MET A 1 18.59 -15.72 22.84
N ILE A 2 18.35 -16.82 23.56
CA ILE A 2 17.32 -17.82 23.22
C ILE A 2 15.91 -17.22 23.19
N ALA A 3 15.50 -16.45 24.20
CA ALA A 3 14.17 -15.82 24.24
C ALA A 3 13.90 -14.89 23.03
N PHE A 4 14.92 -14.16 22.57
CA PHE A 4 14.82 -13.29 21.39
C PHE A 4 14.61 -14.09 20.10
N LEU A 5 15.37 -15.17 19.92
CA LEU A 5 15.21 -16.08 18.78
C LEU A 5 13.81 -16.71 18.77
N LEU A 6 13.32 -17.14 19.94
CA LEU A 6 11.96 -17.69 20.07
C LEU A 6 10.88 -16.67 19.69
N MET A 7 11.04 -15.40 20.07
CA MET A 7 10.11 -14.33 19.69
C MET A 7 10.09 -14.10 18.17
N ILE A 8 11.27 -14.05 17.54
CA ILE A 8 11.38 -13.91 16.08
C ILE A 8 10.73 -15.09 15.35
N LEU A 9 11.08 -16.31 15.77
CA LEU A 9 10.52 -17.53 15.17
C LEU A 9 9.01 -17.60 15.34
N GLY A 10 8.49 -17.25 16.52
CA GLY A 10 7.05 -17.13 16.78
C GLY A 10 6.38 -16.12 15.85
N TYR A 11 6.96 -14.92 15.70
CA TYR A 11 6.45 -13.88 14.81
C TYR A 11 6.38 -14.34 13.35
N PHE A 12 7.48 -14.89 12.79
CA PHE A 12 7.49 -15.40 11.42
C PHE A 12 6.53 -16.58 11.22
N SER A 13 6.41 -17.46 12.22
CA SER A 13 5.48 -18.59 12.16
C SER A 13 4.03 -18.11 12.07
N LEU A 14 3.66 -17.09 12.87
CA LEU A 14 2.34 -16.46 12.81
C LEU A 14 2.09 -15.79 11.46
N LEU A 15 3.06 -15.07 10.91
CA LEU A 15 2.94 -14.46 9.58
C LEU A 15 2.73 -15.50 8.48
N LEU A 16 3.53 -16.56 8.47
CA LEU A 16 3.41 -17.65 7.49
C LEU A 16 2.07 -18.37 7.63
N LEU A 17 1.62 -18.62 8.86
CA LEU A 17 0.32 -19.23 9.13
C LEU A 17 -0.83 -18.36 8.58
N MET A 18 -0.81 -17.04 8.85
CA MET A 18 -1.80 -16.11 8.31
C MET A 18 -1.77 -16.07 6.78
N GLY A 19 -0.59 -16.02 6.17
CA GLY A 19 -0.41 -16.08 4.72
C GLY A 19 -0.97 -17.38 4.11
N PHE A 20 -0.73 -18.52 4.76
CA PHE A 20 -1.24 -19.81 4.32
C PHE A 20 -2.77 -19.91 4.43
N ILE A 21 -3.34 -19.42 5.54
CA ILE A 21 -4.80 -19.34 5.72
C ILE A 21 -5.42 -18.44 4.66
N ALA A 22 -4.84 -17.26 4.40
CA ALA A 22 -5.29 -16.36 3.36
C ALA A 22 -5.22 -17.03 1.99
N TYR A 23 -4.09 -17.63 1.64
CA TYR A 23 -3.90 -18.36 0.38
C TYR A 23 -4.96 -19.45 0.15
N ARG A 24 -5.35 -20.20 1.18
CA ARG A 24 -6.42 -21.21 1.07
C ARG A 24 -7.82 -20.61 0.89
N LYS A 25 -8.05 -19.38 1.35
CA LYS A 25 -9.36 -18.71 1.27
C LYS A 25 -9.52 -17.84 0.02
N THR A 26 -8.42 -17.35 -0.55
CA THR A 26 -8.42 -16.50 -1.75
C THR A 26 -8.74 -17.33 -3.00
N LYS A 27 -9.64 -16.81 -3.84
CA LYS A 27 -9.94 -17.35 -5.17
C LYS A 27 -8.74 -17.10 -6.09
N LYS A 28 -8.52 -18.02 -7.04
CA LYS A 28 -7.43 -17.91 -8.03
C LYS A 28 -7.77 -16.92 -9.17
N THR A 29 -8.28 -15.74 -8.84
CA THR A 29 -8.57 -14.66 -9.81
C THR A 29 -7.73 -13.42 -9.49
N PRO A 30 -7.29 -12.65 -10.52
CA PRO A 30 -6.54 -11.42 -10.29
C PRO A 30 -7.27 -10.40 -9.41
N GLU A 31 -8.59 -10.28 -9.57
CA GLU A 31 -9.39 -9.36 -8.76
C GLU A 31 -9.43 -9.74 -7.27
N ASP A 32 -9.50 -11.03 -6.96
CA ASP A 32 -9.46 -11.49 -5.57
C ASP A 32 -8.05 -11.39 -4.98
N TYR A 33 -7.03 -11.65 -5.79
CA TYR A 33 -5.63 -11.59 -5.36
C TYR A 33 -5.12 -10.16 -5.13
N PHE A 34 -5.34 -9.24 -6.08
CA PHE A 34 -4.75 -7.90 -6.03
C PHE A 34 -5.58 -6.89 -5.25
N ILE A 35 -6.92 -7.03 -5.26
CA ILE A 35 -7.82 -6.04 -4.63
C ILE A 35 -8.83 -6.68 -3.69
N ALA A 36 -8.57 -7.91 -3.23
CA ALA A 36 -9.40 -8.65 -2.27
C ALA A 36 -10.89 -8.72 -2.67
N GLY A 37 -11.17 -8.81 -3.97
CA GLY A 37 -12.54 -8.85 -4.49
C GLY A 37 -13.34 -7.59 -4.18
N ARG A 38 -12.67 -6.47 -3.86
CA ARG A 38 -13.28 -5.20 -3.41
C ARG A 38 -14.13 -5.36 -2.15
N SER A 39 -13.82 -6.35 -1.31
CA SER A 39 -14.60 -6.69 -0.12
C SER A 39 -14.19 -5.91 1.13
N PHE A 40 -13.01 -5.29 1.15
CA PHE A 40 -12.50 -4.60 2.33
C PHE A 40 -13.29 -3.33 2.62
N GLY A 41 -13.89 -3.29 3.82
CA GLY A 41 -14.53 -2.09 4.33
C GLY A 41 -13.52 -1.00 4.73
N PRO A 42 -14.00 0.22 5.03
CA PRO A 42 -13.12 1.37 5.32
C PRO A 42 -12.11 1.13 6.44
N LEU A 43 -12.50 0.39 7.48
CA LEU A 43 -11.64 0.11 8.62
C LEU A 43 -10.44 -0.78 8.25
N ILE A 44 -10.69 -1.85 7.49
CA ILE A 44 -9.64 -2.78 7.03
C ILE A 44 -8.71 -2.03 6.07
N LEU A 45 -9.27 -1.22 5.15
CA LEU A 45 -8.47 -0.39 4.25
C LEU A 45 -7.60 0.62 5.02
N PHE A 46 -8.14 1.26 6.05
CA PHE A 46 -7.37 2.20 6.89
C PHE A 46 -6.16 1.52 7.54
N PHE A 47 -6.36 0.38 8.19
CA PHE A 47 -5.26 -0.36 8.82
C PHE A 47 -4.26 -0.88 7.79
N SER A 48 -4.72 -1.33 6.62
CA SER A 48 -3.83 -1.76 5.55
C SER A 48 -2.97 -0.59 5.05
N LEU A 49 -3.55 0.58 4.82
CA LEU A 49 -2.81 1.77 4.39
C LEU A 49 -1.82 2.24 5.47
N ALA A 50 -2.23 2.22 6.73
CA ALA A 50 -1.36 2.56 7.85
C ALA A 50 -0.17 1.58 7.95
N ALA A 51 -0.43 0.28 7.87
CA ALA A 51 0.61 -0.74 7.87
C ALA A 51 1.58 -0.60 6.68
N THR A 52 1.10 -0.24 5.49
CA THR A 52 1.95 0.04 4.33
C THR A 52 2.83 1.28 4.54
N ASN A 53 2.30 2.31 5.21
CA ASN A 53 3.04 3.55 5.45
C ASN A 53 4.13 3.40 6.52
N PHE A 54 3.91 2.52 7.51
CA PHE A 54 4.90 2.24 8.56
C PHE A 54 5.91 1.20 8.09
N SER A 55 7.16 1.64 7.93
CA SER A 55 8.26 0.79 7.45
C SER A 55 9.52 0.99 8.28
N ALA A 56 10.60 0.29 7.92
CA ALA A 56 11.92 0.49 8.50
C ALA A 56 12.37 1.97 8.43
N PHE A 57 11.92 2.70 7.40
CA PHE A 57 12.18 4.14 7.30
C PHE A 57 11.57 4.92 8.47
N THR A 58 10.36 4.60 8.91
CA THR A 58 9.73 5.28 10.05
C THR A 58 10.51 5.05 11.35
N PHE A 59 11.04 3.85 11.56
CA PHE A 59 11.77 3.53 12.79
C PHE A 59 13.21 4.05 12.79
N LEU A 60 13.94 3.88 11.69
CA LEU A 60 15.37 4.21 11.64
C LEU A 60 15.63 5.55 10.95
N GLY A 61 15.01 5.78 9.79
CA GLY A 61 15.21 6.99 8.99
C GLY A 61 14.60 8.23 9.63
N PHE A 62 13.32 8.17 9.98
CA PHE A 62 12.62 9.27 10.62
C PHE A 62 13.20 9.58 12.01
N ALA A 63 13.37 8.57 12.87
CA ALA A 63 13.95 8.79 14.20
C ALA A 63 15.39 9.32 14.11
N GLY A 64 16.21 8.77 13.21
CA GLY A 64 17.58 9.22 12.98
C GLY A 64 17.64 10.66 12.46
N ASN A 65 16.73 11.05 11.57
CA ASN A 65 16.64 12.44 11.12
C ASN A 65 16.12 13.35 12.23
N ALA A 66 15.08 12.95 12.97
CA ALA A 66 14.56 13.72 14.09
C ALA A 66 15.64 13.95 15.17
N TYR A 67 16.55 13.00 15.39
CA TYR A 67 17.71 13.18 16.26
C TYR A 67 18.67 14.27 15.74
N LYS A 68 18.87 14.37 14.43
CA LYS A 68 19.80 15.34 13.81
C LYS A 68 19.22 16.74 13.65
N ILE A 69 17.98 16.85 13.16
CA ILE A 69 17.35 18.12 12.79
C ILE A 69 16.22 18.54 13.74
N GLY A 70 15.98 17.76 14.80
CA GLY A 70 14.97 18.04 15.81
C GLY A 70 13.53 17.88 15.32
N LEU A 71 12.62 18.60 15.97
CA LEU A 71 11.18 18.52 15.72
C LEU A 71 10.75 18.95 14.32
N GLY A 72 11.60 19.63 13.55
CA GLY A 72 11.32 20.01 12.16
C GLY A 72 11.00 18.80 11.26
N GLN A 73 11.57 17.63 11.57
CA GLN A 73 11.29 16.39 10.84
C GLN A 73 9.81 15.94 10.95
N TYR A 74 9.15 16.25 12.07
CA TYR A 74 7.71 15.95 12.25
C TYR A 74 6.84 16.79 11.32
N GLY A 75 7.23 18.04 11.04
CA GLY A 75 6.53 18.89 10.07
C GLY A 75 6.56 18.30 8.67
N ILE A 76 7.74 17.81 8.23
CA ILE A 76 7.91 17.19 6.91
C ILE A 76 7.05 15.92 6.79
N MET A 77 7.09 15.04 7.79
CA MET A 77 6.29 13.82 7.81
C MET A 77 4.79 14.07 7.91
N GLY A 78 4.41 15.02 8.77
CA GLY A 78 3.02 15.44 8.95
C GLY A 78 2.46 16.00 7.64
N PHE A 79 3.22 16.85 6.95
CA PHE A 79 2.84 17.38 5.64
C PHE A 79 2.66 16.26 4.61
N GLY A 80 3.63 15.36 4.46
CA GLY A 80 3.52 14.25 3.51
C GLY A 80 2.30 13.35 3.76
N THR A 81 2.06 13.02 5.03
CA THR A 81 0.92 12.16 5.42
C THR A 81 -0.42 12.88 5.26
N ALA A 82 -0.51 14.15 5.65
CA ALA A 82 -1.72 14.96 5.47
C ALA A 82 -2.03 15.17 3.98
N PHE A 83 -1.00 15.45 3.17
CA PHE A 83 -1.14 15.58 1.73
C PHE A 83 -1.61 14.27 1.08
N MET A 84 -1.05 13.14 1.47
CA MET A 84 -1.53 11.81 1.04
C MET A 84 -3.01 11.62 1.39
N ALA A 85 -3.42 11.88 2.64
CA ALA A 85 -4.80 11.74 3.07
C ALA A 85 -5.75 12.63 2.26
N LEU A 86 -5.35 13.88 1.99
CA LEU A 86 -6.09 14.81 1.14
C LEU A 86 -6.21 14.30 -0.30
N MET A 87 -5.12 13.82 -0.90
CA MET A 87 -5.14 13.25 -2.26
C MET A 87 -6.00 11.98 -2.33
N PHE A 88 -6.01 11.16 -1.29
CA PHE A 88 -6.87 9.99 -1.22
C PHE A 88 -8.36 10.38 -1.23
N PHE A 89 -8.71 11.47 -0.55
CA PHE A 89 -10.06 12.01 -0.57
C PHE A 89 -10.44 12.61 -1.93
N ILE A 90 -9.56 13.44 -2.52
CA ILE A 90 -9.84 14.18 -3.76
C ILE A 90 -9.80 13.27 -5.00
N ILE A 91 -8.75 12.45 -5.11
CA ILE A 91 -8.44 11.63 -6.28
C ILE A 91 -8.81 10.17 -6.02
N GLY A 92 -8.43 9.63 -4.85
CA GLY A 92 -8.61 8.20 -4.53
C GLY A 92 -10.07 7.73 -4.65
N ARG A 93 -11.05 8.51 -4.18
CA ARG A 93 -12.47 8.18 -4.37
C ARG A 93 -12.88 8.06 -5.84
N LYS A 94 -12.40 8.97 -6.69
CA LYS A 94 -12.70 8.97 -8.13
C LYS A 94 -12.05 7.77 -8.83
N VAL A 95 -10.78 7.49 -8.51
CA VAL A 95 -10.04 6.33 -9.01
C VAL A 95 -10.73 5.03 -8.59
N TRP A 96 -11.15 4.90 -7.33
CA TRP A 96 -11.87 3.72 -6.85
C TRP A 96 -13.18 3.50 -7.59
N LYS A 97 -13.96 4.57 -7.81
CA LYS A 97 -15.23 4.50 -8.56
C LYS A 97 -15.00 4.05 -10.00
N LEU A 98 -14.07 4.69 -10.72
CA LEU A 98 -13.71 4.32 -12.10
C LEU A 98 -13.17 2.90 -12.19
N GLY A 99 -12.36 2.48 -11.22
CA GLY A 99 -11.84 1.12 -11.15
C GLY A 99 -12.95 0.10 -10.96
N LYS A 100 -14.02 0.43 -10.22
CA LYS A 100 -15.18 -0.44 -10.04
C LYS A 100 -16.05 -0.52 -11.30
N GLU A 101 -16.27 0.61 -11.96
CA GLU A 101 -17.09 0.69 -13.18
C GLU A 101 -16.43 -0.03 -14.36
N ASN A 102 -15.14 0.19 -14.57
CA ASN A 102 -14.40 -0.34 -15.72
C ASN A 102 -13.55 -1.59 -15.39
N ARG A 103 -13.68 -2.12 -14.17
CA ARG A 103 -12.94 -3.31 -13.68
C ARG A 103 -11.42 -3.19 -13.75
N TYR A 104 -10.87 -1.99 -13.58
CA TYR A 104 -9.43 -1.80 -13.49
C TYR A 104 -8.88 -2.42 -12.21
N ILE A 105 -7.74 -3.08 -12.36
CA ILE A 105 -6.96 -3.70 -11.28
C ILE A 105 -5.67 -2.92 -11.07
N THR A 106 -5.11 -2.31 -12.13
CA THR A 106 -3.84 -1.57 -12.05
C THR A 106 -4.00 -0.08 -12.43
N PRO A 107 -3.19 0.83 -11.86
CA PRO A 107 -3.20 2.24 -12.27
C PRO A 107 -2.85 2.48 -13.76
N PRO A 108 -1.91 1.75 -14.38
CA PRO A 108 -1.62 1.89 -15.81
C PRO A 108 -2.82 1.57 -16.71
N GLU A 109 -3.66 0.59 -16.35
CA GLU A 109 -4.91 0.32 -17.07
C GLU A 109 -5.82 1.54 -17.08
N LEU A 110 -6.05 2.12 -15.89
CA LEU A 110 -6.87 3.33 -15.75
C LEU A 110 -6.35 4.49 -16.59
N ILE A 111 -5.04 4.74 -16.55
CA ILE A 111 -4.44 5.84 -17.32
C ILE A 111 -4.49 5.56 -18.83
N GLY A 112 -4.15 4.33 -19.24
CA GLY A 112 -4.17 3.92 -20.64
C GLY A 112 -5.55 4.07 -21.26
N ASP A 113 -6.60 3.64 -20.56
CA ASP A 113 -7.98 3.75 -21.03
C ASP A 113 -8.49 5.18 -20.98
N ARG A 114 -8.18 5.93 -19.93
CA ARG A 114 -8.63 7.33 -19.80
C ARG A 114 -8.12 8.21 -20.95
N PHE A 115 -6.90 7.95 -21.40
CA PHE A 115 -6.27 8.73 -22.49
C PHE A 115 -6.25 7.98 -23.83
N GLN A 116 -6.86 6.78 -23.90
CA GLN A 116 -6.86 5.93 -25.10
C GLN A 116 -5.45 5.74 -25.71
N SER A 117 -4.42 5.63 -24.85
CA SER A 117 -3.02 5.63 -25.27
C SER A 117 -2.25 4.44 -24.71
N ARG A 118 -1.85 3.53 -25.61
CA ARG A 118 -1.01 2.37 -25.26
C ARG A 118 0.38 2.81 -24.81
N SER A 119 0.94 3.84 -25.43
CA SER A 119 2.26 4.37 -25.06
C SER A 119 2.25 4.91 -23.63
N LEU A 120 1.19 5.64 -23.25
CA LEU A 120 1.05 6.16 -21.90
C LEU A 120 0.85 5.05 -20.86
N ARG A 121 0.07 4.01 -21.20
CA ARG A 121 -0.06 2.81 -20.36
C ARG A 121 1.30 2.17 -20.10
N LEU A 122 2.10 1.95 -21.15
CA LEU A 122 3.41 1.33 -21.04
C LEU A 122 4.41 2.20 -20.25
N LEU A 123 4.36 3.52 -20.44
CA LEU A 123 5.18 4.46 -19.68
C LEU A 123 4.87 4.36 -18.18
N PHE A 124 3.59 4.46 -17.80
CA PHE A 124 3.18 4.35 -16.40
C PHE A 124 3.53 3.00 -15.79
N MET A 125 3.32 1.91 -16.55
CA MET A 125 3.73 0.58 -16.13
C MET A 125 5.24 0.51 -15.90
N GLY A 126 6.05 1.04 -16.82
CA GLY A 126 7.50 1.07 -16.69
C GLY A 126 7.96 1.85 -15.46
N VAL A 127 7.40 3.04 -15.23
CA VAL A 127 7.71 3.86 -14.04
C VAL A 127 7.36 3.10 -12.76
N MET A 128 6.18 2.50 -12.67
CA MET A 128 5.74 1.76 -11.47
C MET A 128 6.50 0.44 -11.21
N VAL A 129 7.15 -0.13 -12.23
CA VAL A 129 7.97 -1.34 -12.06
C VAL A 129 9.39 -0.97 -11.61
N VAL A 130 9.89 0.19 -12.03
CA VAL A 130 11.25 0.65 -11.72
C VAL A 130 11.33 1.31 -10.33
N PHE A 131 10.28 2.02 -9.92
CA PHE A 131 10.19 2.76 -8.66
C PHE A 131 9.14 2.17 -7.74
#